data_AF-A0A6P9AYD7-F1
#
_entry.id   AF-A0A6P9AYD7-F1
#
_cell.length_a   1.000
_cell.length_b   1.000
_cell.length_c   1.000
_cell.angle_alpha   90.00
_cell.angle_beta   90.00
_cell.angle_gamma   90.00
#
_symmetry.space_group_name_H-M   'P 1'
#
loop_
_entity.id
_entity.type
_entity.pdbx_description
1 polymer ?
#
loop_
_entity_poly.entity_id
_entity_poly.type
_entity_poly.pdbx_seq_one_letter_code
_entity_poly.pdbx_strand_id
1 'polypeptide(L)'
;MLGLGKTGTESKLEQVAHRLVETFARAKGQPIDPLPSINNSVSNMIRLLSFGCRFPLEDTKFQMILEYVSNYNKYGGSTFLLFGELFPWLMKYLPGPHQKIQASIHTAVSIVKEESEKHSQDLALRQPKDFLDLYLLQIEKVRIFWEF
;
A
#
# COMPACT_ATOMS: atom_id res chain seq x y z
N MET A 1 -14.37 -6.27 -19.09
CA MET A 1 -13.76 -5.06 -19.69
C MET A 1 -14.11 -3.88 -18.82
N LEU A 2 -13.12 -3.03 -18.52
CA LEU A 2 -13.24 -1.81 -17.71
C LEU A 2 -14.12 -0.77 -18.42
N GLY A 3 -15.43 -1.00 -18.42
CA GLY A 3 -16.41 -0.19 -19.14
C GLY A 3 -17.03 0.90 -18.27
N LEU A 4 -16.84 2.16 -18.68
CA LEU A 4 -17.80 3.27 -18.56
C LEU A 4 -18.34 3.62 -17.17
N GLY A 5 -17.46 3.75 -16.17
CA GLY A 5 -17.73 4.46 -14.90
C GLY A 5 -16.56 5.29 -14.36
N LYS A 6 -15.52 5.53 -15.17
CA LYS A 6 -14.13 5.77 -14.74
C LYS A 6 -13.67 7.22 -14.53
N THR A 7 -14.54 8.22 -14.49
CA THR A 7 -14.07 9.63 -14.45
C THR A 7 -13.42 10.03 -13.12
N GLY A 8 -13.85 9.45 -11.99
CA GLY A 8 -13.39 9.88 -10.66
C GLY A 8 -11.94 9.47 -10.31
N THR A 9 -11.59 8.20 -10.50
CA THR A 9 -10.26 7.69 -10.12
C THR A 9 -9.18 8.18 -11.07
N GLU A 10 -9.46 8.23 -12.37
CA GLU A 10 -8.53 8.73 -13.39
C GLU A 10 -8.26 10.23 -13.19
N SER A 11 -9.31 11.04 -12.96
CA SER A 11 -9.14 12.46 -12.65
C SER A 11 -8.32 12.68 -11.36
N LYS A 12 -8.50 11.85 -10.33
CA LYS A 12 -7.70 11.94 -9.10
C LYS A 12 -6.25 11.51 -9.31
N LEU A 13 -6.02 10.52 -10.17
CA LEU A 13 -4.67 10.09 -10.54
C LEU A 13 -3.94 11.21 -11.30
N GLU A 14 -4.63 11.85 -12.24
CA GLU A 14 -4.14 13.04 -12.94
C GLU A 14 -3.81 14.17 -11.97
N GLN A 15 -4.66 14.43 -10.97
CA GLN A 15 -4.38 15.43 -9.93
C GLN A 15 -3.12 15.10 -9.11
N VAL A 16 -2.88 13.82 -8.78
CA VAL A 16 -1.66 13.40 -8.07
C VAL A 16 -0.41 13.62 -8.93
N ALA A 17 -0.49 13.32 -10.24
CA ALA A 17 0.60 13.58 -11.18
C ALA A 17 0.84 15.08 -11.37
N HIS A 18 -0.23 15.87 -11.54
CA HIS A 18 -0.16 17.32 -11.71
C HIS A 18 0.49 17.99 -10.49
N ARG A 19 0.14 17.56 -9.28
CA ARG A 19 0.75 18.06 -8.04
C ARG A 19 2.26 17.81 -7.99
N LEU A 20 2.74 16.66 -8.50
CA LEU A 20 4.18 16.39 -8.59
C LEU A 20 4.87 17.36 -9.56
N VAL A 21 4.26 17.59 -10.73
CA VAL A 21 4.78 18.56 -11.71
C VAL A 21 4.84 19.96 -11.12
N GLU A 22 3.80 20.39 -10.40
CA GLU A 22 3.80 21.68 -9.70
C GLU A 22 4.91 21.76 -8.64
N THR A 23 5.15 20.69 -7.87
CA THR A 23 6.24 20.67 -6.88
C THR A 23 7.58 20.93 -7.55
N PHE A 24 7.84 20.32 -8.71
CA PHE A 24 9.08 20.56 -9.46
C PHE A 24 9.12 21.94 -10.12
N ALA A 25 8.01 22.43 -10.67
CA ALA A 25 7.93 23.77 -11.25
C ALA A 25 8.23 24.86 -10.22
N ARG A 26 7.79 24.69 -8.96
CA ARG A 26 8.07 25.61 -7.86
C ARG A 26 9.55 25.72 -7.49
N ALA A 27 10.37 24.72 -7.83
CA ALA A 27 11.82 24.79 -7.64
C ALA A 27 12.50 25.82 -8.55
N LYS A 28 11.83 26.31 -9.62
CA LYS A 28 12.33 27.37 -10.51
C LYS A 28 13.77 27.14 -11.01
N GLY A 29 14.09 25.89 -11.37
CA GLY A 29 15.41 25.50 -11.86
C GLY A 29 16.50 25.37 -10.79
N GLN A 30 16.16 25.54 -9.50
CA GLN A 30 17.09 25.28 -8.41
C GLN A 30 17.31 23.78 -8.23
N PRO A 31 18.52 23.34 -7.82
CA PRO A 31 18.77 21.97 -7.43
C PRO A 31 17.86 21.56 -6.28
N ILE A 32 17.14 20.46 -6.46
CA ILE A 32 16.31 19.83 -5.43
C ILE A 32 16.61 18.33 -5.39
N ASP A 33 16.43 17.70 -4.23
CA ASP A 33 16.33 16.24 -4.16
C ASP A 33 14.92 15.82 -4.60
N PRO A 34 14.76 15.11 -5.75
CA PRO A 34 13.44 14.75 -6.26
C PRO A 34 12.84 13.54 -5.53
N LEU A 35 13.66 12.76 -4.81
CA LEU A 35 13.25 11.46 -4.28
C LEU A 35 12.07 11.55 -3.30
N PRO A 36 12.02 12.49 -2.33
CA PRO A 36 10.87 12.61 -1.43
C PRO A 36 9.56 12.95 -2.16
N SER A 37 9.62 13.84 -3.16
CA SER A 37 8.44 14.24 -3.94
C SER A 37 7.91 13.10 -4.79
N ILE A 38 8.80 12.35 -5.45
CA ILE A 38 8.43 11.17 -6.24
C ILE A 38 7.83 10.10 -5.33
N ASN A 39 8.51 9.76 -4.22
CA ASN A 39 8.03 8.74 -3.29
C ASN A 39 6.64 9.09 -2.75
N ASN A 40 6.40 10.34 -2.37
CA ASN A 40 5.09 10.79 -1.93
C ASN A 40 4.03 10.65 -3.05
N SER A 41 4.35 11.08 -4.27
CA SER A 41 3.42 10.97 -5.41
C SER A 41 3.05 9.52 -5.72
N VAL A 42 4.05 8.64 -5.86
CA VAL A 42 3.86 7.21 -6.12
C VAL A 42 3.06 6.54 -4.99
N SER A 43 3.37 6.86 -3.74
CA SER A 43 2.65 6.35 -2.58
C SER A 43 1.17 6.76 -2.62
N ASN A 44 0.87 8.01 -2.99
CA ASN A 44 -0.49 8.49 -3.14
C ASN A 44 -1.24 7.81 -4.29
N MET A 45 -0.57 7.49 -5.39
CA MET A 45 -1.15 6.72 -6.49
C MET A 45 -1.49 5.29 -6.06
N ILE A 46 -0.56 4.60 -5.40
CA ILE A 46 -0.79 3.24 -4.88
C ILE A 46 -1.97 3.25 -3.90
N ARG A 47 -2.01 4.21 -2.99
CA ARG A 47 -3.13 4.40 -2.04
C ARG A 47 -4.47 4.51 -2.77
N LEU A 48 -4.53 5.39 -3.78
CA LEU A 48 -5.73 5.65 -4.56
C LEU A 48 -6.20 4.42 -5.36
N LEU A 49 -5.27 3.65 -5.92
CA LEU A 49 -5.58 2.47 -6.71
C LEU A 49 -5.98 1.27 -5.83
N SER A 50 -5.25 1.06 -4.73
CA SER A 50 -5.44 -0.07 -3.83
C SER A 50 -6.70 0.06 -2.97
N PHE A 51 -6.93 1.26 -2.42
CA PHE A 51 -7.95 1.50 -1.39
C PHE A 51 -8.92 2.63 -1.74
N GLY A 52 -8.88 3.11 -2.98
CA GLY A 52 -9.73 4.21 -3.42
C GLY A 52 -9.47 5.51 -2.65
N CYS A 53 -10.55 6.25 -2.39
CA CYS A 53 -10.51 7.51 -1.63
C CYS A 53 -10.86 7.36 -0.16
N ARG A 54 -10.81 6.13 0.37
CA ARG A 54 -11.25 5.80 1.73
C ARG A 54 -10.18 6.11 2.78
N PHE A 55 -8.90 6.11 2.39
CA PHE A 55 -7.86 6.75 3.19
C PHE A 55 -7.89 8.28 2.97
N PRO A 56 -7.82 9.10 4.02
CA PRO A 56 -7.40 10.49 3.93
C PRO A 56 -5.94 10.61 3.45
N LEU A 57 -5.58 11.73 2.81
CA LEU A 57 -4.21 11.97 2.34
C LEU A 57 -3.21 12.04 3.51
N GLU A 58 -3.72 12.43 4.69
CA GLU A 58 -3.01 12.57 5.95
C GLU A 58 -3.13 11.34 6.87
N ASP A 59 -3.59 10.19 6.36
CA ASP A 59 -3.79 9.01 7.20
C ASP A 59 -2.46 8.42 7.68
N THR A 60 -2.26 8.47 9.00
CA THR A 60 -1.10 7.92 9.68
C THR A 60 -0.96 6.41 9.47
N LYS A 61 -2.07 5.70 9.21
CA LYS A 61 -2.05 4.25 8.93
C LYS A 61 -1.34 3.94 7.61
N PHE A 62 -1.58 4.75 6.56
CA PHE A 62 -0.89 4.53 5.29
C PHE A 62 0.60 4.84 5.41
N GLN A 63 0.96 5.86 6.19
CA GLN A 63 2.37 6.15 6.51
C GLN A 63 3.05 4.99 7.24
N MET A 64 2.35 4.28 8.13
CA MET A 64 2.90 3.07 8.78
C MET A 64 3.18 1.94 7.77
N ILE A 65 2.33 1.78 6.74
CA ILE A 65 2.58 0.82 5.65
C ILE A 65 3.81 1.25 4.84
N LEU A 66 3.96 2.54 4.53
CA LEU A 66 5.14 3.05 3.83
C LEU A 66 6.42 2.90 4.65
N GLU A 67 6.35 3.09 5.98
CA GLU A 67 7.48 2.84 6.87
C GLU A 67 7.91 1.38 6.83
N TYR A 68 6.95 0.44 6.84
CA TYR A 68 7.23 -0.98 6.64
C TYR A 68 7.96 -1.21 5.31
N VAL A 69 7.43 -0.71 4.18
CA VAL A 69 8.05 -0.90 2.85
C VAL A 69 9.46 -0.31 2.80
N SER A 70 9.66 0.86 3.40
CA SER A 70 10.97 1.52 3.48
C SER A 70 11.96 0.70 4.32
N ASN A 71 11.54 0.23 5.50
CA ASN A 71 12.37 -0.65 6.33
C ASN A 71 12.69 -1.96 5.61
N TYR A 72 11.70 -2.56 4.95
CA TYR A 72 11.91 -3.77 4.16
C TYR A 72 12.92 -3.53 3.03
N ASN A 73 12.82 -2.44 2.27
CA ASN A 73 13.80 -2.15 1.22
C ASN A 73 15.22 -1.90 1.79
N LYS A 74 15.31 -1.23 2.94
CA LYS A 74 16.59 -0.94 3.60
C LYS A 74 17.28 -2.20 4.12
N TYR A 75 16.53 -3.18 4.59
CA TYR A 75 17.06 -4.37 5.26
C TYR A 75 16.81 -5.68 4.48
N GLY A 76 16.09 -5.62 3.36
CA GLY A 76 15.72 -6.76 2.51
C GLY A 76 16.91 -7.47 1.90
N GLY A 77 17.98 -6.72 1.64
CA GLY A 77 19.28 -7.27 1.20
C GLY A 77 20.26 -7.57 2.34
N SER A 78 19.85 -7.43 3.60
CA SER A 78 20.75 -7.67 4.73
C SER A 78 20.93 -9.17 4.99
N THR A 79 22.09 -9.56 5.50
CA THR A 79 22.37 -10.94 5.93
C THR A 79 21.33 -11.47 6.92
N PHE A 80 20.69 -10.59 7.69
CA PHE A 80 19.60 -10.96 8.62
C PHE A 80 18.39 -11.59 7.93
N LEU A 81 18.05 -11.21 6.68
CA LEU A 81 16.94 -11.85 5.96
C LEU A 81 17.30 -13.30 5.60
N LEU A 82 18.53 -13.50 5.13
CA LEU A 82 19.11 -14.81 4.80
C LEU A 82 19.16 -15.73 6.02
N PHE A 83 19.62 -15.22 7.17
CA PHE A 83 19.59 -15.98 8.43
C PHE A 83 18.16 -16.23 8.92
N GLY A 84 17.21 -15.33 8.63
CA GLY A 84 15.79 -15.53 8.91
C GLY A 84 15.20 -16.72 8.15
N GLU A 85 15.56 -16.88 6.88
CA GLU A 85 15.11 -17.99 6.03
C GLU A 85 15.81 -19.30 6.40
N LEU A 86 17.12 -19.27 6.62
CA LEU A 86 17.93 -20.47 6.88
C LEU A 86 17.86 -20.96 8.32
N PHE A 87 17.72 -20.05 9.29
CA PHE A 87 17.77 -20.35 10.72
C PHE A 87 16.70 -19.57 11.53
N PRO A 88 15.41 -19.74 11.22
CA PRO A 88 14.32 -19.01 11.88
C PRO A 88 14.27 -19.24 13.41
N TRP A 89 14.64 -20.44 13.86
CA TRP A 89 14.69 -20.79 15.28
C TRP A 89 15.75 -19.98 16.04
N LEU A 90 16.89 -19.70 15.43
CA LEU A 90 17.99 -18.93 16.03
C LEU A 90 17.66 -17.43 16.03
N MET A 91 17.09 -16.96 14.92
CA MET A 91 16.71 -15.56 14.75
C MET A 91 15.63 -15.09 15.72
N LYS A 92 14.84 -16.01 16.29
CA LYS A 92 13.88 -15.70 17.35
C LYS A 92 14.53 -15.15 18.63
N TYR A 93 15.78 -15.53 18.91
CA TYR A 93 16.48 -15.16 20.15
C TYR A 93 17.52 -14.05 19.96
N LEU A 94 17.97 -13.82 18.72
CA LEU A 94 18.95 -12.78 18.42
C LEU A 94 18.28 -11.40 18.31
N PRO A 95 18.78 -10.36 18.99
CA PRO A 95 18.35 -8.99 18.76
C PRO A 95 18.86 -8.50 17.41
N GLY A 96 18.01 -7.82 16.63
CA GLY A 96 18.43 -7.32 15.33
C GLY A 96 17.34 -6.58 14.54
N PRO A 97 17.71 -6.03 13.37
CA PRO A 97 16.79 -5.25 12.53
C PRO A 97 15.56 -6.04 12.08
N HIS A 98 15.66 -7.37 11.98
CA HIS A 98 14.56 -8.27 11.61
C HIS A 98 13.38 -8.18 12.58
N GLN A 99 13.61 -7.91 13.86
CA GLN A 99 12.53 -7.73 14.84
C GLN A 99 11.71 -6.47 14.53
N LYS A 100 12.38 -5.36 14.16
CA LYS A 100 11.71 -4.13 13.74
C LYS A 100 10.93 -4.35 12.43
N ILE A 101 11.51 -5.06 11.47
CA ILE A 101 10.82 -5.42 10.22
C ILE A 101 9.58 -6.26 10.53
N GLN A 102 9.72 -7.30 11.34
CA GLN A 102 8.61 -8.18 11.73
C GLN A 102 7.49 -7.40 12.44
N ALA A 103 7.82 -6.52 13.39
CA ALA A 103 6.83 -5.66 14.04
C ALA A 103 6.10 -4.78 13.01
N SER A 104 6.84 -4.14 12.08
CA SER A 104 6.24 -3.31 11.03
C SER A 104 5.38 -4.11 10.04
N ILE A 105 5.74 -5.37 9.74
CA ILE A 105 4.89 -6.30 8.95
C ILE A 105 3.58 -6.53 9.69
N HIS A 106 3.63 -6.88 10.97
CA HIS A 106 2.42 -7.16 11.75
C HIS A 106 1.49 -5.94 11.80
N THR A 107 2.05 -4.74 11.99
CA THR A 107 1.27 -3.49 11.93
C THR A 107 0.65 -3.28 10.54
N ALA A 108 1.42 -3.40 9.46
CA ALA A 108 0.92 -3.21 8.10
C ALA A 108 -0.18 -4.22 7.76
N VAL A 109 0.00 -5.50 8.09
CA VAL A 109 -1.01 -6.55 7.89
C VAL A 109 -2.28 -6.26 8.68
N SER A 110 -2.16 -5.82 9.93
CA SER A 110 -3.32 -5.46 10.75
C SER A 110 -4.12 -4.31 10.15
N ILE A 111 -3.45 -3.29 9.62
CA ILE A 111 -4.11 -2.15 8.96
C ILE A 111 -4.83 -2.60 7.69
N VAL A 112 -4.17 -3.40 6.86
CA VAL A 112 -4.78 -3.94 5.62
C VAL A 112 -5.98 -4.84 5.95
N LYS A 113 -5.89 -5.65 7.00
CA LYS A 113 -6.99 -6.51 7.45
C LYS A 113 -8.18 -5.68 7.93
N GLU A 114 -7.95 -4.70 8.80
CA GLU A 114 -9.01 -3.80 9.29
C GLU A 114 -9.72 -3.12 8.12
N GLU A 115 -8.95 -2.66 7.13
CA GLU A 115 -9.53 -1.98 5.97
C GLU A 115 -10.29 -2.93 5.04
N SER A 116 -9.77 -4.16 4.86
CA SER A 116 -10.45 -5.22 4.13
C SER A 116 -11.79 -5.59 4.77
N GLU A 117 -11.88 -5.63 6.09
CA GLU A 117 -13.14 -5.91 6.80
C GLU A 117 -14.17 -4.79 6.55
N LYS A 118 -13.75 -3.52 6.61
CA LYS A 118 -14.63 -2.38 6.25
C LYS A 118 -15.09 -2.45 4.80
N HIS A 119 -14.18 -2.74 3.87
CA HIS A 119 -14.51 -2.88 2.45
C HIS A 119 -15.50 -4.03 2.24
N SER A 120 -15.30 -5.17 2.89
CA SER A 120 -16.20 -6.32 2.79
C SER A 120 -17.62 -6.03 3.28
N GLN A 121 -17.77 -5.25 4.35
CA GLN A 121 -19.10 -4.85 4.86
C GLN A 121 -19.83 -3.93 3.87
N ASP A 122 -19.10 -2.99 3.26
CA ASP A 122 -19.63 -2.07 2.23
C ASP A 122 -19.95 -2.79 0.90
N LEU A 123 -19.14 -3.77 0.53
CA LEU A 123 -19.19 -4.48 -0.76
C LEU A 123 -20.46 -5.32 -0.91
N ALA A 124 -21.00 -5.86 0.20
CA ALA A 124 -22.27 -6.58 0.21
C ALA A 124 -23.44 -5.73 -0.34
N LEU A 125 -23.27 -4.41 -0.41
CA LEU A 125 -24.32 -3.45 -0.75
C LEU A 125 -24.06 -2.68 -2.06
N ARG A 126 -22.86 -2.78 -2.68
CA ARG A 126 -22.45 -1.88 -3.78
C ARG A 126 -21.48 -2.51 -4.80
N GLN A 127 -21.39 -1.89 -5.98
CA GLN A 127 -20.39 -2.23 -7.01
C GLN A 127 -18.95 -1.94 -6.53
N PRO A 128 -17.94 -2.71 -6.99
CA PRO A 128 -16.55 -2.55 -6.60
C PRO A 128 -15.95 -1.23 -7.12
N LYS A 129 -15.19 -0.53 -6.27
CA LYS A 129 -14.69 0.83 -6.57
C LYS A 129 -13.18 0.94 -6.68
N ASP A 130 -12.47 -0.01 -6.09
CA ASP A 130 -11.01 -0.04 -6.04
C ASP A 130 -10.48 -1.48 -6.17
N PHE A 131 -9.15 -1.62 -6.19
CA PHE A 131 -8.51 -2.91 -6.36
C PHE A 131 -8.84 -3.88 -5.20
N LEU A 132 -8.94 -3.39 -3.97
CA LEU A 132 -9.29 -4.21 -2.81
C LEU A 132 -10.71 -4.79 -2.94
N ASP A 133 -11.69 -3.97 -3.33
CA ASP A 133 -13.06 -4.44 -3.60
C ASP A 133 -13.07 -5.54 -4.68
N LEU A 134 -12.32 -5.34 -5.78
CA LEU A 134 -12.22 -6.33 -6.87
C LEU A 134 -11.59 -7.65 -6.39
N TYR A 135 -10.56 -7.56 -5.55
CA TYR A 135 -9.88 -8.73 -5.01
C TYR A 135 -10.79 -9.52 -4.05
N LEU A 136 -11.55 -8.82 -3.19
CA LEU A 136 -12.52 -9.44 -2.30
C LEU A 136 -13.65 -10.14 -3.07
N LEU A 137 -14.19 -9.53 -4.13
CA LEU A 137 -15.17 -10.18 -5.00
C LEU A 137 -14.62 -11.46 -5.64
N GLN A 138 -13.35 -11.43 -6.06
CA GLN A 138 -12.72 -12.59 -6.67
C GLN A 138 -12.55 -13.74 -5.66
N ILE A 139 -12.16 -13.44 -4.41
CA ILE A 139 -12.09 -14.44 -3.33
C ILE A 139 -13.47 -15.07 -3.09
N GLU A 140 -14.51 -14.26 -2.96
CA GLU A 140 -15.89 -14.72 -2.74
C GLU A 140 -16.34 -15.65 -3.88
N LYS A 141 -16.09 -15.24 -5.13
CA LYS A 141 -16.43 -16.04 -6.31
C LYS A 141 -15.71 -17.39 -6.33
N VAL A 142 -14.42 -17.42 -5.97
CA VAL A 142 -13.65 -18.67 -5.89
C VAL A 142 -14.17 -19.56 -4.76
N ARG A 143 -14.50 -18.99 -3.59
CA ARG A 143 -15.08 -19.75 -2.47
C ARG A 143 -16.37 -20.45 -2.88
N ILE A 144 -17.31 -19.70 -3.48
CA ILE A 144 -18.58 -20.26 -3.96
C ILE A 144 -18.34 -21.36 -5.01
N PHE A 145 -17.37 -21.19 -5.90
CA PHE A 145 -17.03 -22.18 -6.91
C PHE A 145 -16.52 -23.52 -6.32
N TRP A 146 -15.86 -23.51 -5.16
CA TRP A 146 -15.37 -24.71 -4.48
C TRP A 146 -16.37 -25.34 -3.50
N GLU A 147 -17.55 -24.72 -3.29
CA GLU A 147 -18.64 -25.26 -2.47
C GLU A 147 -19.68 -26.05 -3.30
N PHE A 148 -19.43 -26.26 -4.60
CA PHE A 148 -20.16 -27.13 -5.52
C PHE A 148 -19.24 -28.19 -6.14
#